data_AF-A0A838L836-F1
#
_entry.id   AF-A0A838L836-F1
#
_cell.length_a   1.000
_cell.length_b   1.000
_cell.length_c   1.000
_cell.angle_alpha   90.00
_cell.angle_beta   90.00
_cell.angle_gamma   90.00
#
_symmetry.space_group_name_H-M   'P 1'
#
loop_
_entity.id
_entity.type
_entity.pdbx_description
1 polymer ?
#
loop_
_entity_poly.entity_id
_entity_poly.type
_entity_poly.pdbx_seq_one_letter_code
_entity_poly.pdbx_strand_id
1 'polypeptide(L)'
;MLLVALSGAAHAAEPISKTEIRADTDQQAKRRVMAQLSDLLIPSPFRGRPGYPPKRPLSDLWFYTRPRGTATRGVCVSDTVVIRFRPAEDGPCDADTPVAASAVESTSHYRLRGAVDPASLDKLDAAGQVQADRDCAAIDPRKTDFIGAPDEDTLVEGLWLLRQGQATPPAAMTCEGYKQPCAAVMAAIDPAKIESVDACPAADGSRCFEVEDGDTSATLRADGVGHLLSIKLGQEIVIADWRAD
;
A
#
# COMPACT_ATOMS: atom_id res chain seq x y z
N MET A 1 -3.29 44.91 -22.62
CA MET A 1 -2.60 43.82 -21.90
C MET A 1 -3.67 43.07 -21.13
N LEU A 2 -4.19 41.98 -21.69
CA LEU A 2 -5.32 41.23 -21.12
C LEU A 2 -4.75 39.99 -20.42
N LEU A 3 -4.77 39.98 -19.09
CA LEU A 3 -4.47 38.80 -18.28
C LEU A 3 -5.73 37.93 -18.24
N VAL A 4 -5.74 36.85 -19.01
CA VAL A 4 -6.72 35.78 -18.85
C VAL A 4 -6.26 34.92 -17.68
N ALA A 5 -6.90 35.12 -16.53
CA ALA A 5 -6.80 34.19 -15.41
C ALA A 5 -7.55 32.90 -15.81
N LEU A 6 -6.80 31.88 -16.23
CA LEU A 6 -7.31 30.51 -16.33
C LEU A 6 -7.50 29.98 -14.91
N SER A 7 -8.66 30.28 -14.33
CA SER A 7 -9.17 29.59 -13.15
C SER A 7 -9.44 28.14 -13.54
N GLY A 8 -8.43 27.29 -13.41
CA GLY A 8 -8.54 25.83 -13.56
C GLY A 8 -9.38 25.26 -12.42
N ALA A 9 -10.70 25.39 -12.52
CA ALA A 9 -11.60 24.52 -11.78
C ALA A 9 -11.38 23.12 -12.34
N ALA A 10 -10.62 22.30 -11.61
CA ALA A 10 -10.52 20.87 -11.85
C ALA A 10 -11.96 20.31 -11.85
N HIS A 11 -12.50 20.08 -13.04
CA HIS A 11 -13.79 19.43 -13.19
C HIS A 11 -13.59 17.99 -12.74
N ALA A 12 -14.20 17.62 -11.62
CA ALA A 12 -14.31 16.22 -11.25
C ALA A 12 -14.95 15.46 -12.43
N ALA A 13 -14.30 14.39 -12.88
CA ALA A 13 -14.72 13.56 -13.98
C ALA A 13 -16.12 13.03 -13.70
N GLU A 14 -17.00 13.15 -14.70
CA GLU A 14 -18.38 12.72 -14.55
C GLU A 14 -18.45 11.21 -14.26
N PRO A 15 -19.34 10.79 -13.34
CA PRO A 15 -19.64 9.38 -13.13
C PRO A 15 -20.06 8.71 -14.43
N ILE A 16 -19.70 7.44 -14.61
CA ILE A 16 -20.05 6.66 -15.81
C ILE A 16 -20.84 5.44 -15.36
N SER A 17 -21.99 5.20 -15.98
CA SER A 17 -22.76 3.98 -15.75
C SER A 17 -22.30 2.83 -16.64
N LYS A 18 -22.61 1.60 -16.22
CA LYS A 18 -22.33 0.38 -17.00
C LYS A 18 -23.03 0.37 -18.36
N THR A 19 -24.22 0.97 -18.46
CA THR A 19 -24.97 1.09 -19.72
C THR A 19 -24.33 2.10 -20.66
N GLU A 20 -23.85 3.23 -20.15
CA GLU A 20 -23.17 4.26 -20.96
C GLU A 20 -21.86 3.74 -21.54
N ILE A 21 -20.98 3.15 -20.71
CA ILE A 21 -19.67 2.69 -21.18
C ILE A 21 -19.77 1.57 -22.21
N ARG A 22 -20.85 0.77 -22.19
CA ARG A 22 -21.11 -0.29 -23.17
C ARG A 22 -21.62 0.23 -24.52
N ALA A 23 -22.18 1.45 -24.54
CA ALA A 23 -22.63 2.10 -25.74
C ALA A 23 -21.52 2.91 -26.43
N ASP A 24 -20.42 3.19 -25.71
CA ASP A 24 -19.25 3.90 -26.22
C ASP A 24 -18.43 3.03 -27.20
N THR A 25 -17.77 3.66 -28.15
CA THR A 25 -16.65 3.05 -28.89
C THR A 25 -15.43 2.91 -27.98
N ASP A 26 -14.49 2.02 -28.33
CA ASP A 26 -13.25 1.80 -27.56
C ASP A 26 -12.49 3.10 -27.24
N GLN A 27 -12.42 4.03 -28.21
CA GLN A 27 -11.74 5.31 -28.01
C GLN A 27 -12.49 6.24 -27.05
N GLN A 28 -13.83 6.24 -27.10
CA GLN A 28 -14.67 7.01 -26.18
C GLN A 28 -14.55 6.46 -24.76
N ALA A 29 -14.65 5.13 -24.62
CA ALA A 29 -14.52 4.45 -23.34
C ALA A 29 -13.14 4.72 -22.71
N LYS A 30 -12.06 4.55 -23.47
CA LYS A 30 -10.69 4.84 -23.01
C LYS A 30 -10.54 6.28 -22.54
N ARG A 31 -11.02 7.25 -23.31
CA ARG A 31 -10.91 8.68 -22.94
C ARG A 31 -11.63 8.98 -21.63
N ARG A 32 -12.85 8.47 -21.44
CA ARG A 32 -13.63 8.71 -20.21
C ARG A 32 -12.99 8.03 -19.00
N VAL A 33 -12.48 6.81 -19.15
CA VAL A 33 -11.76 6.11 -18.07
C VAL A 33 -10.47 6.84 -17.70
N MET A 34 -9.69 7.31 -18.69
CA MET A 34 -8.46 8.06 -18.40
C MET A 34 -8.75 9.39 -17.69
N ALA A 35 -9.88 10.05 -17.95
CA ALA A 35 -10.31 11.23 -17.22
C ALA A 35 -10.67 10.92 -15.75
N GLN A 36 -11.34 9.79 -15.48
CA GLN A 36 -11.58 9.36 -14.10
C GLN A 36 -10.28 8.95 -13.39
N LEU A 37 -9.38 8.29 -14.10
CA LEU A 37 -8.08 7.89 -13.56
C LEU A 37 -7.23 9.13 -13.20
N SER A 38 -7.20 10.16 -14.04
CA SER A 38 -6.45 11.39 -13.74
C SER A 38 -6.93 12.07 -12.46
N ASP A 39 -8.21 11.94 -12.13
CA ASP A 39 -8.78 12.52 -10.91
C ASP A 39 -8.55 11.67 -9.66
N LEU A 40 -8.25 10.37 -9.84
CA LEU A 40 -7.88 9.46 -8.78
C LEU A 40 -6.41 9.62 -8.40
N LEU A 41 -5.54 9.87 -9.38
CA LEU A 41 -4.09 9.91 -9.19
C LEU A 41 -3.62 11.24 -8.57
N ILE A 42 -2.94 11.12 -7.44
CA ILE A 42 -2.28 12.21 -6.72
C ILE A 42 -0.77 12.09 -7.00
N PRO A 43 -0.14 13.06 -7.68
CA PRO A 43 1.30 12.99 -7.98
C PRO A 43 2.14 12.92 -6.71
N SER A 44 3.12 12.01 -6.71
CA SER A 44 4.16 12.01 -5.68
C SER A 44 5.00 13.30 -5.76
N PRO A 45 5.39 13.90 -4.62
CA PRO A 45 6.13 15.16 -4.62
C PRO A 45 7.57 15.07 -5.15
N PHE A 46 8.09 13.88 -5.42
CA PHE A 46 9.47 13.69 -5.87
C PHE A 46 9.66 14.18 -7.31
N ARG A 47 10.18 15.41 -7.46
CA ARG A 47 10.56 16.02 -8.75
C ARG A 47 12.07 16.17 -8.93
N GLY A 48 12.85 15.44 -8.14
CA GLY A 48 14.30 15.61 -8.06
C GLY A 48 14.73 16.72 -7.11
N ARG A 49 16.04 16.85 -6.90
CA ARG A 49 16.63 17.83 -5.97
C ARG A 49 16.72 19.20 -6.66
N PRO A 50 16.20 20.29 -6.04
CA PRO A 50 16.34 21.63 -6.60
C PRO A 50 17.80 21.98 -6.89
N GLY A 51 18.07 22.55 -8.08
CA GLY A 51 19.42 22.96 -8.49
C GLY A 51 20.29 21.86 -9.12
N TYR A 52 19.80 20.61 -9.19
CA TYR A 52 20.48 19.51 -9.87
C TYR A 52 19.72 19.16 -11.16
N PRO A 53 20.21 19.56 -12.34
CA PRO A 53 19.54 19.21 -13.59
C PRO A 53 19.57 17.68 -13.79
N PRO A 54 18.48 17.08 -14.29
CA PRO A 54 18.47 15.68 -14.64
C PRO A 54 19.54 15.40 -15.72
N LYS A 55 20.10 14.19 -15.69
CA LYS A 55 21.13 13.73 -16.65
C LYS A 55 20.72 12.49 -17.44
N ARG A 56 19.66 11.83 -17.01
CA ARG A 56 19.15 10.57 -17.55
C ARG A 56 17.69 10.76 -17.96
N PRO A 57 17.20 9.97 -18.93
CA PRO A 57 15.80 10.03 -19.33
C PRO A 57 14.89 9.66 -18.15
N LEU A 58 13.64 10.10 -18.25
CA LEU A 58 12.60 9.71 -17.30
C LEU A 58 12.45 8.18 -17.27
N SER A 59 12.69 7.57 -16.11
CA SER A 59 12.52 6.12 -15.91
C SER A 59 11.15 5.75 -15.37
N ASP A 60 10.60 6.59 -14.49
CA ASP A 60 9.35 6.32 -13.81
C ASP A 60 8.66 7.59 -13.31
N LEU A 61 7.35 7.48 -13.12
CA LEU A 61 6.53 8.45 -12.39
C LEU A 61 5.69 7.72 -11.36
N TRP A 62 5.66 8.29 -10.15
CA TRP A 62 4.97 7.73 -9.00
C TRP A 62 3.73 8.56 -8.68
N PHE A 63 2.64 7.86 -8.43
CA PHE A 63 1.37 8.44 -8.03
C PHE A 63 0.81 7.67 -6.85
N TYR A 64 0.04 8.34 -6.01
CA TYR A 64 -0.83 7.70 -5.04
C TYR A 64 -2.25 7.71 -5.60
N THR A 65 -3.07 6.69 -5.35
CA THR A 65 -4.51 6.80 -5.57
C THR A 65 -5.16 7.56 -4.41
N ARG A 66 -6.27 8.26 -4.66
CA ARG A 66 -7.08 8.83 -3.58
C ARG A 66 -7.52 7.70 -2.65
N PRO A 67 -7.30 7.80 -1.32
CA PRO A 67 -7.63 6.69 -0.44
C PRO A 67 -9.13 6.39 -0.43
N ARG A 68 -9.45 5.11 -0.28
CA ARG A 68 -10.82 4.58 -0.29
C ARG A 68 -11.01 3.54 0.80
N GLY A 69 -12.25 3.32 1.23
CA GLY A 69 -12.57 2.21 2.12
C GLY A 69 -12.40 0.86 1.41
N THR A 70 -12.08 -0.17 2.20
CA THR A 70 -12.03 -1.57 1.77
C THR A 70 -13.23 -2.36 2.30
N ALA A 71 -13.31 -3.65 1.99
CA ALA A 71 -14.42 -4.50 2.43
C ALA A 71 -14.53 -4.57 3.97
N THR A 72 -13.39 -4.47 4.65
CA THR A 72 -13.30 -4.43 6.11
C THR A 72 -13.53 -3.02 6.64
N ARG A 73 -14.51 -2.90 7.54
CA ARG A 73 -14.83 -1.63 8.18
C ARG A 73 -13.62 -1.08 8.94
N GLY A 74 -13.31 0.20 8.71
CA GLY A 74 -12.21 0.89 9.38
C GLY A 74 -10.84 0.62 8.76
N VAL A 75 -10.78 -0.09 7.63
CA VAL A 75 -9.58 -0.25 6.81
C VAL A 75 -9.72 0.66 5.58
N CYS A 76 -8.74 1.52 5.39
CA CYS A 76 -8.59 2.34 4.20
C CYS A 76 -7.43 1.80 3.37
N VAL A 77 -7.53 1.89 2.04
CA VAL A 77 -6.45 1.55 1.11
C VAL A 77 -6.12 2.74 0.22
N SER A 78 -4.84 2.88 -0.08
CA SER A 78 -4.28 3.78 -1.08
C SER A 78 -3.22 2.99 -1.85
N ASP A 79 -3.24 3.08 -3.16
CA ASP A 79 -2.31 2.36 -4.01
C ASP A 79 -1.19 3.31 -4.43
N THR A 80 0.06 2.85 -4.38
CA THR A 80 1.16 3.48 -5.10
C THR A 80 1.15 2.95 -6.52
N VAL A 81 0.99 3.82 -7.51
CA VAL A 81 1.01 3.48 -8.94
C VAL A 81 2.30 4.01 -9.55
N VAL A 82 3.09 3.13 -10.14
CA VAL A 82 4.33 3.48 -10.83
C VAL A 82 4.16 3.24 -12.32
N ILE A 83 4.30 4.30 -13.10
CA ILE A 83 4.37 4.20 -14.56
C ILE A 83 5.85 4.15 -14.94
N ARG A 84 6.30 3.04 -15.52
CA ARG A 84 7.65 2.87 -16.04
C ARG A 84 7.74 3.38 -17.46
N PHE A 85 8.88 3.95 -17.81
CA PHE A 85 9.18 4.51 -19.11
C PHE A 85 10.45 3.87 -19.68
N ARG A 86 10.53 3.81 -21.01
CA ARG A 86 11.73 3.43 -21.76
C ARG A 86 11.99 4.41 -22.89
N PRO A 87 13.24 4.62 -23.31
CA PRO A 87 13.56 5.39 -24.51
C PRO A 87 12.73 4.93 -25.71
N ALA A 88 12.23 5.87 -26.49
CA ALA A 88 11.44 5.57 -27.69
C ALA A 88 12.32 5.05 -28.85
N GLU A 89 13.61 5.42 -28.83
CA GLU A 89 14.61 5.09 -29.84
C GLU A 89 15.87 4.54 -29.18
N ASP A 90 16.60 3.70 -29.91
CA ASP A 90 17.88 3.16 -29.45
C ASP A 90 19.00 4.19 -29.68
N GLY A 91 19.89 4.36 -28.69
CA GLY A 91 21.05 5.23 -28.83
C GLY A 91 21.52 5.88 -27.53
N PRO A 92 22.46 6.84 -27.60
CA PRO A 92 22.86 7.64 -26.46
C PRO A 92 21.64 8.36 -25.85
N CYS A 93 21.48 8.22 -24.53
CA CYS A 93 20.35 8.81 -23.80
C CYS A 93 20.83 9.93 -22.87
N ASP A 94 20.03 10.98 -22.78
CA ASP A 94 20.17 12.13 -21.89
C ASP A 94 18.82 12.48 -21.25
N ALA A 95 18.75 13.61 -20.56
CA ALA A 95 17.53 14.05 -19.87
C ALA A 95 16.37 14.41 -20.81
N ASP A 96 16.67 14.82 -22.04
CA ASP A 96 15.67 15.27 -23.02
C ASP A 96 15.25 14.14 -23.98
N THR A 97 15.86 12.97 -23.84
CA THR A 97 15.56 11.78 -24.65
C THR A 97 14.08 11.41 -24.51
N PRO A 98 13.32 11.37 -25.63
CA PRO A 98 11.91 11.00 -25.60
C PRO A 98 11.71 9.57 -25.09
N VAL A 99 10.72 9.40 -24.22
CA VAL A 99 10.36 8.10 -23.64
C VAL A 99 8.90 7.74 -23.91
N ALA A 100 8.62 6.44 -23.89
CA ALA A 100 7.27 5.88 -23.95
C ALA A 100 7.00 5.03 -22.70
N ALA A 101 5.75 5.04 -22.22
CA ALA A 101 5.33 4.17 -21.13
C ALA A 101 5.52 2.69 -21.53
N SER A 102 6.14 1.91 -20.66
CA SER A 102 6.48 0.50 -20.90
C SER A 102 5.77 -0.45 -19.96
N ALA A 103 5.51 -0.03 -18.72
CA ALA A 103 4.80 -0.83 -17.73
C ALA A 103 4.03 0.06 -16.75
N VAL A 104 3.03 -0.52 -16.10
CA VAL A 104 2.32 0.07 -14.96
C VAL A 104 2.35 -0.97 -13.85
N GLU A 105 2.86 -0.56 -12.69
CA GLU A 105 2.92 -1.35 -11.47
C GLU A 105 2.02 -0.68 -10.42
N SER A 106 1.37 -1.46 -9.57
CA SER A 106 0.73 -0.91 -8.37
C SER A 106 0.96 -1.76 -7.15
N THR A 107 1.11 -1.10 -6.01
CA THR A 107 1.23 -1.73 -4.70
C THR A 107 0.20 -1.11 -3.77
N SER A 108 -0.56 -1.95 -3.08
CA SER A 108 -1.55 -1.52 -2.10
C SER A 108 -0.88 -1.14 -0.79
N HIS A 109 -1.32 -0.05 -0.19
CA HIS A 109 -0.94 0.34 1.16
C HIS A 109 -2.20 0.59 1.97
N TYR A 110 -2.19 0.19 3.23
CA TYR A 110 -3.39 0.16 4.06
C TYR A 110 -3.25 1.03 5.31
N ARG A 111 -4.36 1.57 5.80
CA ARG A 111 -4.40 2.33 7.03
C ARG A 111 -5.58 1.91 7.87
N LEU A 112 -5.31 1.66 9.14
CA LEU A 112 -6.34 1.36 10.13
C LEU A 112 -6.86 2.65 10.76
N ARG A 113 -8.17 2.82 10.78
CA ARG A 113 -8.86 3.90 11.53
C ARG A 113 -9.35 3.45 12.91
N GLY A 114 -9.03 2.23 13.32
CA GLY A 114 -9.42 1.66 14.60
C GLY A 114 -8.99 0.20 14.76
N ALA A 115 -9.51 -0.46 15.80
CA ALA A 115 -9.29 -1.89 15.97
C ALA A 115 -10.02 -2.68 14.88
N VAL A 116 -9.26 -3.44 14.09
CA VAL A 116 -9.81 -4.41 13.13
C VAL A 116 -10.07 -5.76 13.81
N ASP A 117 -11.19 -6.39 13.46
CA ASP A 117 -11.58 -7.75 13.83
C ASP A 117 -11.64 -8.60 12.54
N PRO A 118 -10.93 -9.74 12.42
CA PRO A 118 -11.02 -10.60 11.23
C PRO A 118 -12.43 -11.13 10.98
N ALA A 119 -13.28 -11.23 12.01
CA ALA A 119 -14.68 -11.57 11.79
C ALA A 119 -15.43 -10.48 10.99
N SER A 120 -14.80 -9.35 10.69
CA SER A 120 -15.30 -8.31 9.77
C SER A 120 -14.76 -8.41 8.34
N LEU A 121 -13.83 -9.32 8.06
CA LEU A 121 -13.47 -9.71 6.69
C LEU A 121 -14.72 -10.25 5.97
N ASP A 122 -14.81 -9.98 4.67
CA ASP A 122 -15.91 -10.40 3.79
C ASP A 122 -17.32 -9.90 4.17
N LYS A 123 -17.45 -8.98 5.13
CA LYS A 123 -18.74 -8.38 5.46
C LYS A 123 -19.10 -7.30 4.44
N LEU A 124 -19.77 -7.74 3.38
CA LEU A 124 -20.52 -6.84 2.51
C LEU A 124 -21.67 -6.20 3.29
N ASP A 125 -22.02 -4.97 2.95
CA ASP A 125 -23.24 -4.35 3.47
C ASP A 125 -24.49 -5.09 2.97
N ALA A 126 -25.67 -4.67 3.43
CA ALA A 126 -26.94 -5.29 3.04
C ALA A 126 -27.22 -5.25 1.52
N ALA A 127 -26.49 -4.44 0.75
CA ALA A 127 -26.56 -4.34 -0.70
C ALA A 127 -25.46 -5.14 -1.42
N GLY A 128 -24.64 -5.92 -0.70
CA GLY A 128 -23.52 -6.64 -1.28
C GLY A 128 -22.37 -5.71 -1.69
N GLN A 129 -22.34 -4.48 -1.17
CA GLN A 129 -21.32 -3.50 -1.50
C GLN A 129 -20.34 -3.34 -0.34
N VAL A 130 -19.10 -3.04 -0.70
CA VAL A 130 -18.15 -2.43 0.22
C VAL A 130 -18.74 -1.08 0.59
N GLN A 131 -19.19 -0.90 1.83
CA GLN A 131 -19.57 0.43 2.31
C GLN A 131 -18.29 1.24 2.39
N ALA A 132 -17.90 1.86 1.27
CA ALA A 132 -16.71 2.67 1.17
C ALA A 132 -16.79 3.73 2.27
N ASP A 133 -15.94 3.58 3.29
CA ASP A 133 -15.87 4.53 4.39
C ASP A 133 -15.50 5.89 3.79
N ARG A 134 -16.49 6.78 3.71
CA ARG A 134 -16.36 8.09 3.06
C ARG A 134 -15.27 8.92 3.69
N ASP A 135 -14.94 8.64 4.94
CA ASP A 135 -13.90 9.33 5.67
C ASP A 135 -12.49 8.96 5.16
N CYS A 136 -12.31 7.79 4.51
CA CYS A 136 -11.03 7.44 3.90
C CYS A 136 -10.63 8.46 2.83
N ALA A 137 -11.59 9.03 2.10
CA ALA A 137 -11.33 10.00 1.04
C ALA A 137 -10.70 11.32 1.54
N ALA A 138 -10.77 11.61 2.84
CA ALA A 138 -10.18 12.79 3.46
C ALA A 138 -8.69 12.60 3.82
N ILE A 139 -8.17 11.37 3.74
CA ILE A 139 -6.78 11.07 4.07
C ILE A 139 -5.86 11.58 2.94
N ASP A 140 -4.78 12.28 3.30
CA ASP A 140 -3.72 12.65 2.35
C ASP A 140 -2.64 11.54 2.37
N PRO A 141 -2.53 10.72 1.31
CA PRO A 141 -1.57 9.61 1.28
C PRO A 141 -0.11 10.06 1.26
N ARG A 142 0.17 11.35 1.02
CA ARG A 142 1.54 11.88 0.99
C ARG A 142 2.09 12.24 2.38
N LYS A 143 1.23 12.27 3.40
CA LYS A 143 1.56 12.76 4.75
C LYS A 143 1.24 11.76 5.85
N THR A 144 0.73 10.61 5.46
CA THR A 144 0.09 9.68 6.36
C THR A 144 0.81 8.35 6.20
N ASP A 145 1.15 7.72 7.31
CA ASP A 145 1.75 6.38 7.28
C ASP A 145 0.68 5.35 6.93
N PHE A 146 1.02 4.51 5.95
CA PHE A 146 0.26 3.35 5.53
C PHE A 146 1.16 2.12 5.68
N ILE A 147 0.53 1.01 6.05
CA ILE A 147 1.10 -0.32 6.20
C ILE A 147 1.16 -0.98 4.82
N GLY A 148 2.32 -1.47 4.41
CA GLY A 148 2.45 -2.32 3.22
C GLY A 148 1.87 -3.71 3.48
N ALA A 149 1.07 -4.23 2.56
CA ALA A 149 0.66 -5.63 2.57
C ALA A 149 0.31 -6.10 1.16
N PRO A 150 0.47 -7.39 0.82
CA PRO A 150 0.09 -7.93 -0.47
C PRO A 150 -1.42 -7.76 -0.77
N ASP A 151 -2.24 -7.95 0.26
CA ASP A 151 -3.70 -7.83 0.20
C ASP A 151 -4.29 -7.50 1.58
N GLU A 152 -5.59 -7.23 1.59
CA GLU A 152 -6.35 -6.84 2.79
C GLU A 152 -6.41 -7.99 3.82
N ASP A 153 -6.57 -9.22 3.36
CA ASP A 153 -6.68 -10.39 4.24
C ASP A 153 -5.38 -10.61 5.00
N THR A 154 -4.25 -10.54 4.31
CA THR A 154 -2.90 -10.66 4.89
C THR A 154 -2.68 -9.62 5.97
N LEU A 155 -3.04 -8.36 5.69
CA LEU A 155 -2.97 -7.28 6.68
C LEU A 155 -3.82 -7.58 7.92
N VAL A 156 -5.12 -7.85 7.72
CA VAL A 156 -6.06 -7.99 8.84
C VAL A 156 -5.73 -9.21 9.69
N GLU A 157 -5.44 -10.35 9.06
CA GLU A 157 -5.12 -11.59 9.76
C GLU A 157 -3.80 -11.47 10.52
N GLY A 158 -2.75 -10.94 9.89
CA GLY A 158 -1.45 -10.75 10.54
C GLY A 158 -1.55 -9.83 11.76
N LEU A 159 -2.23 -8.70 11.64
CA LEU A 159 -2.43 -7.77 12.76
C LEU A 159 -3.32 -8.33 13.88
N TRP A 160 -4.30 -9.16 13.53
CA TRP A 160 -5.11 -9.83 14.54
C TRP A 160 -4.32 -10.91 15.30
N LEU A 161 -3.53 -11.71 14.59
CA LEU A 161 -2.63 -12.69 15.21
C LEU A 161 -1.59 -12.01 16.10
N LEU A 162 -1.08 -10.85 15.69
CA LEU A 162 -0.19 -10.03 16.51
C LEU A 162 -0.86 -9.65 17.84
N ARG A 163 -2.08 -9.10 17.77
CA ARG A 163 -2.84 -8.70 18.97
C ARG A 163 -3.17 -9.89 19.86
N GLN A 164 -3.51 -11.06 19.28
CA GLN A 164 -3.69 -12.28 20.05
C GLN A 164 -2.41 -12.68 20.77
N GLY A 165 -1.27 -12.63 20.09
CA GLY A 165 0.04 -12.90 20.67
C GLY A 165 0.42 -11.94 21.79
N GLN A 166 0.02 -10.66 21.69
CA GLN A 166 0.21 -9.67 22.75
C GLN A 166 -0.68 -9.95 23.97
N ALA A 167 -1.91 -10.39 23.76
CA ALA A 167 -2.86 -10.71 24.83
C ALA A 167 -2.56 -12.04 25.52
N THR A 168 -2.29 -13.08 24.73
CA THR A 168 -2.03 -14.46 25.17
C THR A 168 -0.87 -15.03 24.35
N PRO A 169 0.39 -14.81 24.75
CA PRO A 169 1.53 -15.35 24.03
C PRO A 169 1.51 -16.89 24.00
N PRO A 170 1.84 -17.53 22.86
CA PRO A 170 1.87 -18.98 22.77
C PRO A 170 3.05 -19.54 23.58
N ALA A 171 2.96 -20.80 23.99
CA ALA A 171 4.05 -21.48 24.69
C ALA A 171 5.34 -21.54 23.84
N ALA A 172 5.18 -21.67 22.51
CA ALA A 172 6.29 -21.66 21.56
C ALA A 172 6.55 -20.21 21.09
N MET A 173 7.22 -19.43 21.93
CA MET A 173 7.67 -18.07 21.59
C MET A 173 9.18 -17.95 21.73
N THR A 174 9.85 -17.45 20.69
CA THR A 174 11.32 -17.26 20.65
C THR A 174 11.68 -15.84 20.28
N CYS A 175 12.80 -15.34 20.83
CA CYS A 175 13.31 -14.00 20.53
C CYS A 175 14.80 -14.09 20.28
N GLU A 176 15.19 -13.88 19.04
CA GLU A 176 16.56 -13.90 18.59
C GLU A 176 17.09 -12.46 18.54
N GLY A 177 18.30 -12.23 19.04
CA GLY A 177 18.92 -10.89 19.04
C GLY A 177 18.55 -9.98 20.22
N TYR A 178 17.47 -10.30 20.97
CA TYR A 178 17.04 -9.50 22.11
C TYR A 178 17.63 -9.95 23.45
N LYS A 179 17.88 -8.98 24.34
CA LYS A 179 18.28 -9.25 25.75
C LYS A 179 17.08 -9.29 26.69
N GLN A 180 15.97 -8.68 26.30
CA GLN A 180 14.74 -8.61 27.08
C GLN A 180 13.94 -9.94 26.98
N PRO A 181 13.08 -10.24 27.97
CA PRO A 181 12.13 -11.35 27.86
C PRO A 181 11.21 -11.18 26.65
N CYS A 182 10.87 -12.28 25.98
CA CYS A 182 10.04 -12.25 24.77
C CYS A 182 8.72 -11.52 24.93
N ALA A 183 8.03 -11.74 26.05
CA ALA A 183 6.77 -11.05 26.33
C ALA A 183 6.93 -9.52 26.37
N ALA A 184 8.10 -9.01 26.82
CA ALA A 184 8.37 -7.58 26.85
C ALA A 184 8.63 -7.01 25.45
N VAL A 185 9.34 -7.77 24.59
CA VAL A 185 9.55 -7.38 23.19
C VAL A 185 8.22 -7.39 22.43
N MET A 186 7.42 -8.45 22.57
CA MET A 186 6.11 -8.57 21.94
C MET A 186 5.16 -7.44 22.35
N ALA A 187 5.14 -7.08 23.63
CA ALA A 187 4.29 -6.00 24.15
C ALA A 187 4.77 -4.60 23.72
N ALA A 188 6.02 -4.47 23.27
CA ALA A 188 6.58 -3.19 22.80
C ALA A 188 6.26 -2.90 21.33
N ILE A 189 5.86 -3.90 20.55
CA ILE A 189 5.44 -3.71 19.15
C ILE A 189 4.18 -2.85 19.15
N ASP A 190 4.26 -1.70 18.49
CA ASP A 190 3.15 -0.74 18.43
C ASP A 190 2.37 -0.95 17.13
N PRO A 191 1.11 -1.40 17.17
CA PRO A 191 0.31 -1.59 15.96
C PRO A 191 0.12 -0.33 15.12
N ALA A 192 0.36 0.86 15.68
CA ALA A 192 0.31 2.12 14.95
C ALA A 192 1.60 2.44 14.16
N LYS A 193 2.69 1.71 14.41
CA LYS A 193 4.01 1.90 13.77
C LYS A 193 4.41 0.79 12.82
N ILE A 194 3.59 -0.24 12.72
CA ILE A 194 3.82 -1.35 11.78
C ILE A 194 4.00 -0.78 10.37
N GLU A 195 5.08 -1.18 9.72
CA GLU A 195 5.46 -0.73 8.40
C GLU A 195 4.94 -1.68 7.33
N SER A 196 4.98 -2.99 7.60
CA SER A 196 4.55 -4.03 6.66
C SER A 196 3.94 -5.25 7.35
N VAL A 197 3.09 -5.96 6.60
CA VAL A 197 2.59 -7.29 6.95
C VAL A 197 2.63 -8.16 5.69
N ASP A 198 3.46 -9.19 5.72
CA ASP A 198 3.67 -10.09 4.59
C ASP A 198 3.31 -11.53 4.91
N ALA A 199 2.94 -12.30 3.89
CA ALA A 199 2.77 -13.74 4.03
C ALA A 199 4.14 -14.43 3.91
N CYS A 200 4.46 -15.33 4.85
CA CYS A 200 5.67 -16.15 4.80
C CYS A 200 5.38 -17.60 4.40
N PRO A 201 6.38 -18.35 3.91
CA PRO A 201 6.20 -19.77 3.59
C PRO A 201 5.75 -20.57 4.82
N ALA A 202 4.63 -21.30 4.68
CA ALA A 202 4.08 -22.14 5.72
C ALA A 202 4.03 -23.61 5.27
N ALA A 203 4.22 -24.54 6.22
CA ALA A 203 4.08 -25.98 6.00
C ALA A 203 2.74 -26.50 6.53
N ASP A 204 2.29 -27.65 6.03
CA ASP A 204 1.25 -28.48 6.68
C ASP A 204 -0.10 -27.78 6.93
N GLY A 205 -0.53 -26.91 6.01
CA GLY A 205 -1.81 -26.18 6.14
C GLY A 205 -1.83 -25.13 7.25
N SER A 206 -0.68 -24.85 7.87
CA SER A 206 -0.50 -23.67 8.72
C SER A 206 -0.45 -22.40 7.87
N ARG A 207 -0.71 -21.26 8.51
CA ARG A 207 -0.53 -19.91 7.96
C ARG A 207 0.65 -19.25 8.64
N CYS A 208 1.33 -18.37 7.91
CA CYS A 208 2.51 -17.67 8.38
C CYS A 208 2.45 -16.22 7.93
N PHE A 209 2.65 -15.30 8.87
CA PHE A 209 2.71 -13.87 8.63
C PHE A 209 3.99 -13.30 9.22
N GLU A 210 4.61 -12.36 8.53
CA GLU A 210 5.71 -11.55 9.02
C GLU A 210 5.21 -10.11 9.20
N VAL A 211 5.45 -9.54 10.36
CA VAL A 211 5.04 -8.17 10.71
C VAL A 211 6.29 -7.38 11.06
N GLU A 212 6.51 -6.25 10.38
CA GLU A 212 7.67 -5.39 10.62
C GLU A 212 7.25 -4.09 11.34
N ASP A 213 7.97 -3.74 12.41
CA ASP A 213 7.87 -2.50 13.17
C ASP A 213 9.29 -1.92 13.35
N GLY A 214 9.71 -1.11 12.37
CA GLY A 214 11.08 -0.61 12.26
C GLY A 214 12.10 -1.75 12.27
N ASP A 215 13.01 -1.75 13.25
CA ASP A 215 14.06 -2.78 13.37
C ASP A 215 13.55 -4.12 13.95
N THR A 216 12.26 -4.24 14.28
CA THR A 216 11.67 -5.44 14.89
C THR A 216 10.83 -6.19 13.86
N SER A 217 11.12 -7.48 13.66
CA SER A 217 10.25 -8.37 12.90
C SER A 217 9.60 -9.41 13.80
N ALA A 218 8.33 -9.71 13.54
CA ALA A 218 7.56 -10.74 14.23
C ALA A 218 6.99 -11.74 13.21
N THR A 219 7.53 -12.95 13.20
CA THR A 219 6.96 -14.07 12.44
C THR A 219 5.91 -14.79 13.28
N LEU A 220 4.67 -14.74 12.84
CA LEU A 220 3.49 -15.32 13.48
C LEU A 220 3.07 -16.57 12.69
N ARG A 221 2.99 -17.72 13.34
CA ARG A 221 2.43 -18.93 12.72
C ARG A 221 1.13 -19.32 13.40
N ALA A 222 0.13 -19.64 12.59
CA ALA A 222 -1.18 -20.05 13.05
C ALA A 222 -1.64 -21.33 12.35
N ASP A 223 -2.58 -22.05 12.95
CA ASP A 223 -3.24 -23.16 12.28
C ASP A 223 -4.24 -22.68 11.20
N GLY A 224 -4.84 -23.62 10.47
CA GLY A 224 -5.83 -23.32 9.42
C GLY A 224 -7.12 -22.67 9.92
N VAL A 225 -7.34 -22.59 11.24
CA VAL A 225 -8.53 -21.93 11.84
C VAL A 225 -8.17 -20.64 12.59
N GLY A 226 -6.89 -20.30 12.72
CA GLY A 226 -6.41 -19.01 13.22
C GLY A 226 -5.93 -19.02 14.65
N HIS A 227 -5.71 -20.19 15.25
CA HIS A 227 -5.04 -20.27 16.53
C HIS A 227 -3.54 -20.09 16.35
N LEU A 228 -2.98 -19.16 17.12
CA LEU A 228 -1.56 -18.87 17.13
C LEU A 228 -0.78 -20.07 17.71
N LEU A 229 0.09 -20.66 16.88
CA LEU A 229 0.92 -21.80 17.22
C LEU A 229 2.28 -21.37 17.76
N SER A 230 2.89 -20.37 17.14
CA SER A 230 4.20 -19.87 17.54
C SER A 230 4.43 -18.43 17.14
N ILE A 231 5.29 -17.75 17.90
CA ILE A 231 5.85 -16.43 17.57
C ILE A 231 7.37 -16.55 17.54
N LYS A 232 7.99 -15.99 16.51
CA LYS A 232 9.43 -15.72 16.48
C LYS A 232 9.63 -14.21 16.33
N LEU A 233 10.36 -13.60 17.25
CA LEU A 233 10.77 -12.20 17.17
C LEU A 233 12.24 -12.11 16.76
N GLY A 234 12.53 -11.25 15.79
CA GLY A 234 13.87 -10.95 15.31
C GLY A 234 14.18 -9.46 15.38
N GLN A 235 15.47 -9.13 15.37
CA GLN A 235 15.93 -7.80 14.97
C GLN A 235 16.42 -7.86 13.54
N GLU A 236 15.93 -6.97 12.69
CA GLU A 236 16.55 -6.77 11.39
C GLU A 236 17.84 -5.97 11.57
N ILE A 237 18.94 -6.46 10.99
CA ILE A 237 20.21 -5.73 10.95
C ILE A 237 20.40 -5.29 9.51
N VAL A 238 20.00 -4.07 9.20
CA VAL A 238 20.24 -3.48 7.87
C VAL A 238 21.73 -3.16 7.74
N ILE A 239 22.47 -4.02 7.02
CA ILE A 239 23.84 -3.74 6.61
C ILE A 239 23.78 -2.93 5.32
N ALA A 240 23.68 -1.61 5.43
CA ALA A 240 23.78 -0.73 4.27
C ALA A 240 25.24 -0.66 3.78
N ASP A 241 25.54 -1.27 2.64
CA ASP A 241 26.83 -1.08 1.94
C ASP A 241 26.80 0.22 1.14
N TRP A 242 27.29 1.31 1.74
CA TRP A 242 27.37 2.65 1.14
C TRP A 242 28.49 2.79 0.10
N ARG A 243 28.76 1.75 -0.69
CA ARG A 243 29.80 1.76 -1.73
C ARG A 243 29.20 1.69 -3.14
N ALA A 244 28.30 2.61 -3.48
CA ALA A 244 27.88 2.81 -4.86
C ALA A 244 27.28 4.22 -5.07
N ASP A 245 28.07 5.27 -4.86
CA ASP A 245 27.86 6.59 -5.47
C ASP A 245 29.07 6.95 -6.34
#